data_AF-A0A949CQC1-F1
#
_entry.id   AF-A0A949CQC1-F1
#
_cell.length_a   1.000
_cell.length_b   1.000
_cell.length_c   1.000
_cell.angle_alpha   90.00
_cell.angle_beta   90.00
_cell.angle_gamma   90.00
#
_symmetry.space_group_name_H-M   'P 1'
#
loop_
_entity.id
_entity.type
_entity.pdbx_description
1 polymer ?
#
loop_
_entity_poly.entity_id
_entity_poly.type
_entity_poly.pdbx_seq_one_letter_code
_entity_poly.pdbx_strand_id
1 'polypeptide(L)'
;MVKSRQSIGFTLVELLVVIAIIGVLVGLLLPAVQAAREAARRMQCSNNLKQIGLAIHNYESATKRLPPGSGFYGGTAVALGSLPAPFQRFAGPQNLNRSHMLVRLLPYIEQTALFNEFGGDNVTTDDARISDPTNPQGGQLLRGIVIPTYICPSDNNSPVATTINGRASQVQASNYQFCMGPTNAMSDNAACSCPLITTFAARSLAGTDVNNPAGCFSRRGNILPQGVAGNGGYCGKFGDVADGLSNTIFMGEVIASWSAHALTGWSHANQWGRFTQVPINWDTRFVDLASATAAGKTGCEARCNWNSAEGFKSRHTGGAQFVIGDGSVHFLSQNIDLINYNRLGAKADGQPVTLE
;
A
#
# COMPACT_ATOMS: atom_id res chain seq x y z
N MET A 1 44.16 -61.68 13.65
CA MET A 1 45.16 -60.77 13.04
C MET A 1 44.45 -59.47 12.70
N VAL A 2 44.56 -58.45 13.55
CA VAL A 2 43.88 -57.15 13.38
C VAL A 2 44.72 -56.31 12.41
N LYS A 3 44.18 -56.02 11.22
CA LYS A 3 44.85 -55.20 10.20
C LYS A 3 44.82 -53.75 10.68
N SER A 4 45.97 -53.23 11.13
CA SER A 4 46.16 -51.81 11.44
C SER A 4 45.80 -50.96 10.22
N ARG A 5 44.75 -50.13 10.31
CA ARG A 5 44.44 -49.11 9.31
C ARG A 5 45.45 -47.97 9.49
N GLN A 6 46.39 -47.83 8.56
CA GLN A 6 47.25 -46.66 8.50
C GLN A 6 46.38 -45.42 8.25
N SER A 7 46.33 -44.49 9.22
CA SER A 7 45.77 -43.17 9.01
C SER A 7 46.76 -42.35 8.17
N ILE A 8 46.38 -42.02 6.95
CA ILE A 8 47.12 -41.11 6.09
C ILE A 8 46.96 -39.70 6.69
N GLY A 9 48.04 -39.11 7.19
CA GLY A 9 48.00 -37.77 7.79
C GLY A 9 47.87 -36.70 6.71
N PHE A 10 46.90 -35.79 6.87
CA PHE A 10 46.74 -34.62 5.99
C PHE A 10 47.88 -33.61 6.25
N THR A 11 48.49 -33.08 5.19
CA THR A 11 49.48 -32.01 5.31
C THR A 11 48.81 -30.66 5.51
N LEU A 12 49.46 -29.75 6.24
CA LEU A 12 48.96 -28.38 6.46
C LEU A 12 48.72 -27.65 5.13
N VAL A 13 49.53 -27.93 4.11
CA VAL A 13 49.42 -27.34 2.77
C VAL A 13 48.14 -27.82 2.07
N GLU A 14 47.82 -29.11 2.11
CA GLU A 14 46.59 -29.65 1.51
C GLU A 14 45.33 -29.05 2.15
N LEU A 15 45.32 -28.88 3.47
CA LEU A 15 44.22 -28.23 4.17
C LEU A 15 44.07 -26.76 3.76
N LEU A 16 45.19 -26.04 3.64
CA LEU A 16 45.19 -24.62 3.26
C LEU A 16 44.69 -24.41 1.82
N VAL A 17 45.10 -25.26 0.87
CA VAL A 17 44.62 -25.20 -0.52
C VAL A 17 43.12 -25.44 -0.61
N VAL A 18 42.59 -26.42 0.13
CA VAL A 18 41.15 -26.71 0.14
C VAL A 18 40.36 -25.51 0.70
N ILE A 19 40.81 -24.93 1.80
CA ILE A 19 40.17 -23.75 2.39
C ILE A 19 40.24 -22.55 1.42
N ALA A 20 41.37 -22.36 0.71
CA ALA A 20 41.51 -21.30 -0.28
C ALA A 20 40.53 -21.48 -1.46
N ILE A 21 40.38 -22.70 -1.98
CA ILE A 21 39.44 -22.99 -3.07
C ILE A 21 38.00 -22.78 -2.59
N ILE A 22 37.62 -23.29 -1.42
CA ILE A 22 36.28 -23.08 -0.85
C ILE A 22 36.03 -21.58 -0.64
N GLY A 23 37.02 -20.85 -0.13
CA GLY A 23 36.94 -19.40 0.08
C GLY A 23 36.68 -18.64 -1.22
N VAL A 24 37.38 -18.98 -2.30
CA VAL A 24 37.17 -18.38 -3.64
C VAL A 24 35.80 -18.76 -4.19
N LEU A 25 35.40 -20.03 -4.13
CA LEU A 25 34.10 -20.48 -4.61
C LEU A 25 32.95 -19.80 -3.87
N VAL A 26 33.00 -19.75 -2.53
CA VAL A 26 31.99 -19.06 -1.71
C VAL A 26 31.99 -17.57 -1.98
N GLY A 27 33.18 -16.95 -2.13
CA GLY A 27 33.31 -15.53 -2.44
C GLY A 27 32.67 -15.14 -3.77
N LEU A 28 32.73 -16.02 -4.78
CA LEU A 28 32.09 -15.80 -6.08
C LEU A 28 30.59 -16.16 -6.07
N LEU A 29 30.17 -17.16 -5.29
CA LEU A 29 28.79 -17.63 -5.25
C LEU A 29 27.88 -16.79 -4.36
N LEU A 30 28.38 -16.21 -3.27
CA LEU A 30 27.55 -15.47 -2.31
C LEU A 30 26.84 -14.25 -2.94
N PRO A 31 27.53 -13.37 -3.70
CA PRO A 31 26.85 -12.24 -4.36
C PRO A 31 25.81 -12.71 -5.38
N ALA A 32 26.13 -13.76 -6.14
CA ALA A 32 25.22 -14.32 -7.14
C ALA A 32 23.94 -14.91 -6.50
N VAL A 33 24.07 -15.67 -5.41
CA VAL A 33 22.92 -16.23 -4.69
C VAL A 33 22.03 -15.12 -4.10
N GLN A 34 22.63 -14.04 -3.59
CA GLN A 34 21.86 -12.91 -3.07
C GLN A 34 21.10 -12.16 -4.17
N ALA A 35 21.74 -11.90 -5.31
CA ALA A 35 21.10 -11.29 -6.47
C ALA A 35 19.94 -12.14 -6.99
N ALA A 36 20.13 -13.46 -7.10
CA ALA A 36 19.07 -14.39 -7.49
C ALA A 36 17.90 -14.40 -6.50
N ARG A 37 18.18 -14.37 -5.19
CA ARG A 37 17.13 -14.29 -4.15
C ARG A 37 16.33 -13.00 -4.25
N GLU A 38 16.97 -11.86 -4.46
CA GLU A 38 16.24 -10.59 -4.63
C GLU A 38 15.42 -10.55 -5.91
N ALA A 39 15.94 -11.09 -7.02
CA ALA A 39 15.18 -11.23 -8.25
C ALA A 39 13.91 -12.07 -8.05
N ALA A 40 14.01 -13.19 -7.32
CA ALA A 40 12.86 -14.03 -6.96
C ALA A 40 11.85 -13.27 -6.08
N ARG A 41 12.30 -12.54 -5.06
CA ARG A 41 11.42 -11.72 -4.22
C ARG A 41 10.71 -10.63 -5.01
N ARG A 42 11.42 -9.93 -5.92
CA ARG A 42 10.83 -8.93 -6.82
C ARG A 42 9.79 -9.52 -7.76
N MET A 43 10.03 -10.72 -8.27
CA MET A 43 9.05 -11.45 -9.08
C MET A 43 7.81 -11.78 -8.25
N GLN A 44 7.98 -12.19 -6.99
CA GLN A 44 6.86 -12.45 -6.09
C GLN A 44 6.07 -11.18 -5.76
N CYS A 45 6.70 -10.03 -5.50
CA CYS A 45 5.98 -8.77 -5.28
C CYS A 45 5.19 -8.33 -6.54
N SER A 46 5.78 -8.51 -7.73
CA SER A 46 5.09 -8.30 -9.01
C SER A 46 3.85 -9.22 -9.16
N ASN A 47 3.99 -10.50 -8.82
CA ASN A 47 2.89 -11.46 -8.88
C ASN A 47 1.77 -11.13 -7.87
N ASN A 48 2.12 -10.65 -6.67
CA ASN A 48 1.16 -10.19 -5.69
C ASN A 48 0.35 -9.00 -6.21
N LEU A 49 1.00 -7.99 -6.80
CA LEU A 49 0.31 -6.90 -7.49
C LEU A 49 -0.56 -7.38 -8.65
N LYS A 50 -0.10 -8.37 -9.42
CA LYS A 50 -0.89 -8.97 -10.50
C LYS A 50 -2.15 -9.63 -9.97
N GLN A 51 -2.07 -10.38 -8.87
CA GLN A 51 -3.23 -10.98 -8.20
C GLN A 51 -4.22 -9.90 -7.74
N ILE A 52 -3.72 -8.81 -7.16
CA ILE A 52 -4.56 -7.67 -6.75
C ILE A 52 -5.22 -6.99 -7.96
N GLY A 53 -4.49 -6.80 -9.06
CA GLY A 53 -5.05 -6.28 -10.32
C GLY A 53 -6.16 -7.16 -10.88
N LEU A 54 -5.95 -8.48 -10.91
CA LEU A 54 -6.99 -9.44 -11.30
C LEU A 54 -8.20 -9.39 -10.36
N ALA A 55 -7.97 -9.25 -9.06
CA ALA A 55 -9.04 -9.09 -8.07
C ALA A 55 -9.88 -7.83 -8.33
N ILE A 56 -9.25 -6.71 -8.70
CA ILE A 56 -9.95 -5.48 -9.10
C ILE A 56 -10.83 -5.72 -10.33
N HIS A 57 -10.31 -6.41 -11.35
CA HIS A 57 -11.05 -6.75 -12.57
C HIS A 57 -12.21 -7.71 -12.30
N ASN A 58 -12.01 -8.70 -11.45
CA ASN A 58 -13.07 -9.63 -11.04
C ASN A 58 -14.16 -8.92 -10.22
N TYR A 59 -13.77 -8.01 -9.32
CA TYR A 59 -14.69 -7.16 -8.58
C TYR A 59 -15.53 -6.30 -9.53
N GLU A 60 -14.90 -5.64 -10.51
CA GLU A 60 -15.60 -4.83 -11.51
C GLU A 60 -16.54 -5.68 -12.36
N SER A 61 -16.07 -6.85 -12.81
CA SER A 61 -16.88 -7.78 -13.61
C SER A 61 -18.16 -8.23 -12.87
N ALA A 62 -18.06 -8.49 -11.57
CA ALA A 62 -19.15 -8.95 -10.72
C ALA A 62 -20.11 -7.82 -10.30
N THR A 63 -19.59 -6.62 -10.00
CA THR A 63 -20.37 -5.51 -9.40
C THR A 63 -20.70 -4.38 -10.39
N LYS A 64 -20.13 -4.43 -11.60
CA LYS A 64 -20.16 -3.39 -12.65
C LYS A 64 -19.59 -2.05 -12.18
N ARG A 65 -18.75 -2.09 -11.15
CA ARG A 65 -18.11 -0.91 -10.56
C ARG A 65 -16.70 -1.24 -10.08
N LEU A 66 -15.81 -0.25 -10.15
CA LEU A 66 -14.52 -0.35 -9.49
C LEU A 66 -14.69 -0.38 -7.96
N PRO A 67 -13.81 -1.11 -7.25
CA PRO A 67 -13.86 -1.17 -5.81
C PRO A 67 -13.59 0.22 -5.20
N PRO A 68 -14.30 0.61 -4.13
CA PRO A 68 -14.03 1.87 -3.46
C PRO A 68 -12.65 1.83 -2.79
N GLY A 69 -11.86 2.92 -2.94
CA GLY A 69 -10.51 3.04 -2.39
C GLY A 69 -10.46 2.89 -0.86
N SER A 70 -11.26 3.67 -0.14
CA SER A 70 -11.48 3.47 1.29
C SER A 70 -12.85 4.03 1.68
N GLY A 71 -13.42 3.62 2.81
CA GLY A 71 -14.67 4.20 3.33
C GLY A 71 -14.46 4.99 4.62
N PHE A 72 -13.60 6.00 4.59
CA PHE A 72 -13.39 6.88 5.73
C PHE A 72 -14.49 7.97 5.82
N TYR A 73 -15.67 7.61 6.34
CA TYR A 73 -16.69 8.60 6.73
C TYR A 73 -16.40 9.09 8.15
N GLY A 74 -15.84 10.29 8.24
CA GLY A 74 -15.69 11.02 9.49
C GLY A 74 -16.57 12.27 9.48
N GLY A 75 -17.59 12.30 10.34
CA GLY A 75 -18.11 13.55 10.89
C GLY A 75 -19.23 14.29 10.14
N THR A 76 -19.70 13.83 8.98
CA THR A 76 -20.98 14.30 8.45
C THR A 76 -21.91 13.11 8.31
N ALA A 77 -22.84 12.98 9.25
CA ALA A 77 -24.00 12.12 9.04
C ALA A 77 -24.65 12.62 7.76
N VAL A 78 -24.49 11.90 6.65
CA VAL A 78 -25.34 12.15 5.49
C VAL A 78 -26.75 11.89 6.01
N ALA A 79 -27.58 12.95 6.06
CA ALA A 79 -28.88 12.89 6.72
C ALA A 79 -29.67 11.71 6.17
N LEU A 80 -30.19 10.85 7.05
CA LEU A 80 -31.08 9.74 6.67
C LEU A 80 -32.17 10.29 5.73
N GLY A 81 -32.17 9.85 4.46
CA GLY A 81 -33.09 10.32 3.43
C GLY A 81 -32.50 11.21 2.32
N SER A 82 -31.25 11.69 2.45
CA SER A 82 -30.59 12.52 1.42
C SER A 82 -29.87 11.73 0.31
N LEU A 83 -29.83 10.39 0.43
CA LEU A 83 -29.20 9.51 -0.56
C LEU A 83 -30.24 8.67 -1.30
N PRO A 84 -30.10 8.48 -2.62
CA PRO A 84 -30.94 7.54 -3.38
C PRO A 84 -30.65 6.10 -2.93
N ALA A 85 -31.66 5.24 -2.94
CA ALA A 85 -31.42 3.79 -2.77
C ALA A 85 -30.50 3.28 -3.90
N PRO A 86 -29.52 2.38 -3.62
CA PRO A 86 -29.30 1.64 -2.37
C PRO A 86 -28.29 2.29 -1.41
N PHE A 87 -27.92 3.56 -1.60
CA PHE A 87 -26.89 4.26 -0.83
C PHE A 87 -27.37 4.72 0.56
N GLN A 88 -28.66 4.58 0.86
CA GLN A 88 -29.23 4.87 2.18
C GLN A 88 -28.60 4.05 3.31
N ARG A 89 -28.04 2.86 3.01
CA ARG A 89 -27.28 2.06 3.97
C ARG A 89 -25.97 2.71 4.43
N PHE A 90 -25.61 3.86 3.86
CA PHE A 90 -24.45 4.67 4.27
C PHE A 90 -24.86 5.97 4.97
N ALA A 91 -26.17 6.20 5.12
CA ALA A 91 -26.71 7.36 5.82
C ALA A 91 -26.83 7.09 7.33
N GLY A 92 -26.74 8.16 8.13
CA GLY A 92 -26.86 8.11 9.59
C GLY A 92 -25.54 8.32 10.35
N PRO A 93 -25.61 8.36 11.70
CA PRO A 93 -24.47 8.65 12.58
C PRO A 93 -23.52 7.44 12.74
N GLN A 94 -23.91 6.28 12.21
CA GLN A 94 -23.12 5.06 12.24
C GLN A 94 -22.11 5.12 11.09
N ASN A 95 -20.83 4.94 11.38
CA ASN A 95 -19.73 4.93 10.41
C ASN A 95 -19.79 3.68 9.51
N LEU A 96 -20.84 3.56 8.70
CA LEU A 96 -21.07 2.40 7.85
C LEU A 96 -20.02 2.42 6.73
N ASN A 97 -19.21 1.35 6.64
CA ASN A 97 -18.13 1.12 5.69
C ASN A 97 -16.72 1.65 5.97
N ARG A 98 -16.27 1.68 7.24
CA ARG A 98 -14.86 1.90 7.55
C ARG A 98 -13.98 0.70 7.19
N SER A 99 -13.58 0.65 5.92
CA SER A 99 -12.57 -0.29 5.44
C SER A 99 -11.79 0.24 4.25
N HIS A 100 -10.55 -0.20 4.15
CA HIS A 100 -9.71 -0.04 2.97
C HIS A 100 -10.17 -0.96 1.82
N MET A 101 -9.86 -0.59 0.57
CA MET A 101 -10.21 -1.33 -0.66
C MET A 101 -9.89 -2.82 -0.57
N LEU A 102 -8.77 -3.14 0.06
CA LEU A 102 -8.27 -4.51 0.21
C LEU A 102 -9.26 -5.45 0.93
N VAL A 103 -10.19 -4.95 1.75
CA VAL A 103 -11.23 -5.79 2.35
C VAL A 103 -12.22 -6.30 1.30
N ARG A 104 -12.59 -5.46 0.34
CA ARG A 104 -13.56 -5.81 -0.72
C ARG A 104 -12.96 -6.71 -1.79
N LEU A 105 -11.63 -6.77 -1.87
CA LEU A 105 -10.92 -7.66 -2.77
C LEU A 105 -10.74 -9.08 -2.20
N LEU A 106 -10.97 -9.29 -0.90
CA LEU A 106 -10.78 -10.59 -0.23
C LEU A 106 -11.47 -11.77 -0.95
N PRO A 107 -12.75 -11.68 -1.38
CA PRO A 107 -13.40 -12.80 -2.07
C PRO A 107 -12.75 -13.16 -3.42
N TYR A 108 -12.03 -12.22 -4.01
CA TYR A 108 -11.38 -12.36 -5.32
C TYR A 108 -9.89 -12.73 -5.20
N ILE A 109 -9.40 -12.97 -3.99
CA ILE A 109 -8.07 -13.50 -3.67
C ILE A 109 -8.15 -14.70 -2.71
N GLU A 110 -9.23 -15.49 -2.80
CA GLU A 110 -9.44 -16.72 -2.01
C GLU A 110 -9.53 -16.48 -0.48
N GLN A 111 -10.02 -15.29 -0.07
CA GLN A 111 -10.20 -14.92 1.34
C GLN A 111 -11.67 -14.65 1.70
N THR A 112 -12.62 -15.36 1.08
CA THR A 112 -14.07 -15.19 1.30
C THR A 112 -14.49 -15.39 2.76
N ALA A 113 -13.89 -16.34 3.48
CA ALA A 113 -14.19 -16.57 4.90
C ALA A 113 -13.86 -15.31 5.73
N LEU A 114 -12.69 -14.71 5.49
CA LEU A 114 -12.28 -13.49 6.16
C LEU A 114 -13.17 -12.29 5.79
N PHE A 115 -13.62 -12.20 4.54
CA PHE A 115 -14.58 -11.16 4.11
C PHE A 115 -15.90 -11.24 4.90
N ASN A 116 -16.39 -12.46 5.14
CA ASN A 116 -17.62 -12.68 5.91
C ASN A 116 -17.45 -12.28 7.38
N GLU A 117 -16.28 -12.51 7.98
CA GLU A 117 -15.96 -12.04 9.35
C GLU A 117 -15.98 -10.50 9.48
N PHE A 118 -15.64 -9.78 8.41
CA PHE A 118 -15.79 -8.32 8.37
C PHE A 118 -17.25 -7.85 8.25
N GLY A 119 -18.22 -8.76 8.11
CA GLY A 119 -19.62 -8.45 7.82
C GLY A 119 -19.89 -8.13 6.35
N GLY A 120 -19.00 -8.57 5.45
CA GLY A 120 -19.09 -8.35 4.01
C GLY A 120 -19.02 -6.87 3.61
N ASP A 121 -19.99 -6.41 2.82
CA ASP A 121 -20.06 -5.03 2.31
C ASP A 121 -20.53 -3.98 3.33
N ASN A 122 -20.76 -4.38 4.59
CA ASN A 122 -21.27 -3.53 5.68
C ASN A 122 -20.26 -3.42 6.83
N VAL A 123 -18.99 -3.18 6.54
CA VAL A 123 -17.93 -3.08 7.56
C VAL A 123 -18.14 -1.85 8.43
N THR A 124 -18.56 -2.00 9.67
CA THR A 124 -18.97 -0.86 10.53
C THR A 124 -17.82 -0.19 11.28
N THR A 125 -16.66 -0.81 11.35
CA THR A 125 -15.52 -0.32 12.13
C THR A 125 -14.18 -0.84 11.61
N ASP A 126 -13.16 -0.01 11.76
CA ASP A 126 -11.76 -0.38 11.50
C ASP A 126 -11.22 -1.40 12.52
N ASP A 127 -11.89 -1.51 13.67
CA ASP A 127 -11.46 -2.32 14.81
C ASP A 127 -12.22 -3.65 14.92
N ALA A 128 -12.73 -4.17 13.79
CA ALA A 128 -13.45 -5.43 13.75
C ALA A 128 -12.55 -6.58 14.23
N ARG A 129 -13.14 -7.47 15.04
CA ARG A 129 -12.45 -8.58 15.71
C ARG A 129 -13.19 -9.88 15.48
N ILE A 130 -12.44 -10.97 15.41
CA ILE A 130 -13.01 -12.32 15.50
C ILE A 130 -13.68 -12.45 16.87
N SER A 131 -14.89 -12.97 16.90
CA SER A 131 -15.59 -13.27 18.16
C SER A 131 -14.83 -14.36 18.92
N ASP A 132 -14.41 -14.05 20.15
CA ASP A 132 -13.78 -15.01 21.06
C ASP A 132 -14.69 -15.22 22.28
N PRO A 133 -15.39 -16.37 22.38
CA PRO A 133 -16.26 -16.67 23.52
C PRO A 133 -15.52 -16.73 24.86
N THR A 134 -14.22 -17.03 24.84
CA THR A 134 -13.37 -17.15 26.04
C THR A 134 -12.76 -15.80 26.44
N ASN A 135 -12.74 -14.85 25.51
CA ASN A 135 -12.32 -13.48 25.75
C ASN A 135 -13.28 -12.49 25.08
N PRO A 136 -14.46 -12.24 25.70
CA PRO A 136 -15.46 -11.31 25.16
C PRO A 136 -14.93 -9.88 24.98
N GLN A 137 -13.78 -9.58 25.59
CA GLN A 137 -13.13 -8.28 25.57
C GLN A 137 -11.87 -8.25 24.67
N GLY A 138 -11.49 -9.34 23.99
CA GLY A 138 -10.13 -9.44 23.43
C GLY A 138 -9.88 -10.42 22.28
N GLY A 139 -10.90 -10.77 21.49
CA GLY A 139 -10.70 -11.51 20.25
C GLY A 139 -9.71 -10.84 19.28
N GLN A 140 -9.06 -11.65 18.42
CA GLN A 140 -8.03 -11.17 17.49
C GLN A 140 -8.59 -10.10 16.55
N LEU A 141 -7.82 -9.03 16.36
CA LEU A 141 -8.15 -7.97 15.41
C LEU A 141 -8.05 -8.51 13.97
N LEU A 142 -9.09 -8.35 13.17
CA LEU A 142 -9.12 -8.88 11.81
C LEU A 142 -8.01 -8.27 10.93
N ARG A 143 -7.69 -6.99 11.14
CA ARG A 143 -6.57 -6.32 10.45
C ARG A 143 -5.17 -6.75 10.92
N GLY A 144 -5.10 -7.60 11.94
CA GLY A 144 -3.89 -8.28 12.38
C GLY A 144 -3.63 -9.59 11.65
N ILE A 145 -4.57 -10.08 10.84
CA ILE A 145 -4.42 -11.31 10.07
C ILE A 145 -3.44 -11.08 8.92
N VAL A 146 -2.51 -12.01 8.76
CA VAL A 146 -1.48 -12.00 7.73
C VAL A 146 -2.05 -12.57 6.43
N ILE A 147 -2.09 -11.75 5.38
CA ILE A 147 -2.49 -12.15 4.04
C ILE A 147 -1.24 -12.11 3.15
N PRO A 148 -0.67 -13.26 2.73
CA PRO A 148 0.58 -13.28 1.98
C PRO A 148 0.56 -12.45 0.70
N THR A 149 -0.57 -12.42 -0.02
CA THR A 149 -0.77 -11.61 -1.23
C THR A 149 -0.63 -10.10 -0.97
N TYR A 150 -0.81 -9.63 0.27
CA TYR A 150 -0.69 -8.21 0.62
C TYR A 150 0.69 -7.80 1.14
N ILE A 151 1.65 -8.73 1.17
CA ILE A 151 3.00 -8.52 1.70
C ILE A 151 4.01 -8.65 0.56
N CYS A 152 4.99 -7.77 0.51
CA CYS A 152 6.13 -7.92 -0.38
C CYS A 152 7.27 -8.61 0.38
N PRO A 153 7.76 -9.80 -0.02
CA PRO A 153 8.84 -10.50 0.68
C PRO A 153 10.17 -9.72 0.76
N SER A 154 10.36 -8.67 -0.05
CA SER A 154 11.52 -7.78 0.07
C SER A 154 11.38 -6.73 1.18
N ASP A 155 10.19 -6.51 1.73
CA ASP A 155 9.99 -5.64 2.90
C ASP A 155 9.71 -6.47 4.16
N ASN A 156 10.40 -6.15 5.24
CA ASN A 156 10.27 -6.86 6.52
C ASN A 156 9.05 -6.36 7.29
N ASN A 157 7.87 -6.53 6.71
CA ASN A 157 6.61 -5.99 7.20
C ASN A 157 5.91 -7.00 8.12
N SER A 158 6.49 -7.23 9.30
CA SER A 158 5.92 -8.12 10.33
C SER A 158 4.76 -7.46 11.08
N PRO A 159 3.83 -8.24 11.67
CA PRO A 159 2.77 -7.69 12.50
C PRO A 159 3.33 -6.83 13.64
N VAL A 160 2.71 -5.66 13.85
CA VAL A 160 3.12 -4.69 14.87
C VAL A 160 2.18 -4.78 16.06
N ALA A 161 2.75 -4.95 17.25
CA ALA A 161 1.99 -4.89 18.50
C ALA A 161 1.54 -3.45 18.79
N THR A 162 0.28 -3.29 19.19
CA THR A 162 -0.31 -1.98 19.48
C THR A 162 -1.43 -2.09 20.51
N THR A 163 -1.93 -0.96 20.98
CA THR A 163 -3.07 -0.89 21.90
C THR A 163 -4.20 -0.11 21.24
N ILE A 164 -5.35 -0.75 21.09
CA ILE A 164 -6.54 -0.15 20.46
C ILE A 164 -7.68 -0.20 21.46
N ASN A 165 -8.25 0.95 21.80
CA ASN A 165 -9.31 1.08 22.81
C ASN A 165 -8.95 0.39 24.14
N GLY A 166 -7.70 0.55 24.58
CA GLY A 166 -7.18 -0.05 25.82
C GLY A 166 -6.82 -1.54 25.74
N ARG A 167 -6.89 -2.16 24.55
CA ARG A 167 -6.68 -3.61 24.37
C ARG A 167 -5.40 -3.90 23.59
N ALA A 168 -4.55 -4.78 24.12
CA ALA A 168 -3.41 -5.31 23.40
C ALA A 168 -3.87 -5.97 22.09
N SER A 169 -3.22 -5.61 21.00
CA SER A 169 -3.63 -5.95 19.63
C SER A 169 -2.41 -6.11 18.73
N GLN A 170 -2.62 -6.73 17.57
CA GLN A 170 -1.64 -6.76 16.49
C GLN A 170 -2.28 -6.24 15.22
N VAL A 171 -1.51 -5.48 14.44
CA VAL A 171 -1.90 -4.99 13.12
C VAL A 171 -0.88 -5.46 12.09
N GLN A 172 -1.35 -5.91 10.93
CA GLN A 172 -0.50 -6.29 9.81
C GLN A 172 -0.66 -5.22 8.72
N ALA A 173 0.41 -4.51 8.37
CA ALA A 173 0.33 -3.56 7.28
C ALA A 173 0.40 -4.27 5.92
N SER A 174 -0.12 -3.62 4.87
CA SER A 174 0.07 -4.05 3.49
C SER A 174 1.23 -3.29 2.85
N ASN A 175 1.89 -3.93 1.89
CA ASN A 175 2.88 -3.32 1.02
C ASN A 175 2.30 -2.79 -0.30
N TYR A 176 0.98 -2.85 -0.50
CA TYR A 176 0.33 -2.37 -1.73
C TYR A 176 -0.84 -1.45 -1.40
N GLN A 177 -0.86 -0.28 -2.03
CA GLN A 177 -1.84 0.77 -1.76
C GLN A 177 -2.35 1.37 -3.06
N PHE A 178 -3.60 1.86 -3.06
CA PHE A 178 -4.20 2.44 -4.25
C PHE A 178 -3.64 3.81 -4.58
N CYS A 179 -3.68 4.16 -5.86
CA CYS A 179 -3.23 5.44 -6.37
C CYS A 179 -4.35 6.47 -6.32
N MET A 180 -4.08 7.60 -5.67
CA MET A 180 -4.91 8.81 -5.72
C MET A 180 -4.38 9.80 -6.76
N GLY A 181 -3.34 9.44 -7.51
CA GLY A 181 -2.72 10.29 -8.50
C GLY A 181 -2.04 11.52 -7.91
N PRO A 182 -1.80 12.56 -8.73
CA PRO A 182 -1.23 13.81 -8.28
C PRO A 182 -2.30 14.66 -7.57
N THR A 183 -2.78 14.20 -6.43
CA THR A 183 -3.81 14.87 -5.62
C THR A 183 -3.19 15.63 -4.46
N ASN A 184 -3.59 16.90 -4.29
CA ASN A 184 -3.17 17.68 -3.13
C ASN A 184 -3.72 17.04 -1.85
N ALA A 185 -2.84 16.58 -0.95
CA ALA A 185 -3.27 16.12 0.34
C ALA A 185 -3.70 17.32 1.20
N MET A 186 -4.87 17.21 1.83
CA MET A 186 -5.40 18.30 2.66
C MET A 186 -4.54 18.45 3.93
N SER A 187 -4.01 19.65 4.14
CA SER A 187 -3.34 20.15 5.35
C SER A 187 -2.08 19.38 5.79
N ASP A 188 -0.95 20.07 5.81
CA ASP A 188 0.19 19.65 6.63
C ASP A 188 -0.29 19.38 8.06
N ASN A 189 0.08 18.22 8.60
CA ASN A 189 -0.03 17.98 10.02
C ASN A 189 0.78 19.09 10.71
N ALA A 190 0.12 20.02 11.41
CA ALA A 190 0.79 21.19 11.99
C ALA A 190 1.90 20.81 12.99
N ALA A 191 1.79 19.63 13.62
CA ALA A 191 2.84 19.07 14.48
C ALA A 191 4.02 18.46 13.71
N CYS A 192 3.94 18.41 12.38
CA CYS A 192 4.86 17.75 11.48
C CYS A 192 4.87 18.45 10.11
N SER A 193 5.13 19.76 10.10
CA SER A 193 5.06 20.59 8.90
C SER A 193 6.21 20.32 7.93
N CYS A 194 5.94 20.39 6.63
CA CYS A 194 6.93 20.16 5.57
C CYS A 194 7.15 21.47 4.79
N PRO A 195 8.36 22.05 4.80
CA PRO A 195 8.62 23.29 4.06
C PRO A 195 8.47 23.16 2.53
N LEU A 196 8.52 21.94 1.98
CA LEU A 196 8.33 21.67 0.55
C LEU A 196 6.85 21.43 0.18
N ILE A 197 5.91 21.62 1.10
CA ILE A 197 4.49 21.34 0.86
C ILE A 197 3.93 22.12 -0.32
N THR A 198 4.29 23.40 -0.45
CA THR A 198 3.83 24.24 -1.57
C THR A 198 4.36 23.72 -2.91
N THR A 199 5.60 23.22 -2.93
CA THR A 199 6.21 22.61 -4.11
C THR A 199 5.52 21.30 -4.49
N PHE A 200 5.14 20.47 -3.52
CA PHE A 200 4.39 19.23 -3.79
C PHE A 200 2.95 19.52 -4.22
N ALA A 201 2.27 20.43 -3.52
CA ALA A 201 0.90 20.84 -3.82
C ALA A 201 0.76 21.48 -5.20
N ALA A 202 1.76 22.26 -5.65
CA ALA A 202 1.79 22.86 -6.98
C ALA A 202 1.79 21.84 -8.12
N ARG A 203 2.06 20.56 -7.82
CA ARG A 203 2.04 19.45 -8.80
C ARG A 203 0.67 18.80 -8.94
N SER A 204 -0.35 19.29 -8.23
CA SER A 204 -1.69 18.70 -8.28
C SER A 204 -2.34 18.88 -9.64
N LEU A 205 -2.92 17.80 -10.18
CA LEU A 205 -3.83 17.89 -11.32
C LEU A 205 -5.29 17.91 -10.81
N ALA A 206 -6.23 18.25 -11.71
CA ALA A 206 -7.63 18.63 -11.44
C ALA A 206 -8.32 17.93 -10.23
N GLY A 207 -9.11 18.71 -9.47
CA GLY A 207 -9.98 18.21 -8.37
C GLY A 207 -9.41 18.31 -6.96
N THR A 208 -8.09 18.48 -6.84
CA THR A 208 -7.26 19.04 -5.76
C THR A 208 -7.60 18.81 -4.29
N ASP A 209 -8.29 17.72 -3.94
CA ASP A 209 -8.27 17.24 -2.55
C ASP A 209 -8.49 15.73 -2.42
N VAL A 210 -8.23 15.21 -1.22
CA VAL A 210 -8.27 13.77 -0.89
C VAL A 210 -9.65 13.11 -1.08
N ASN A 211 -10.70 13.91 -1.20
CA ASN A 211 -12.08 13.49 -1.42
C ASN A 211 -12.53 13.67 -2.88
N ASN A 212 -11.73 14.36 -3.70
CA ASN A 212 -11.91 14.56 -5.13
C ASN A 212 -10.56 14.39 -5.85
N PRO A 213 -10.00 13.16 -5.86
CA PRO A 213 -8.63 12.94 -6.30
C PRO A 213 -8.47 13.08 -7.82
N ALA A 214 -7.26 13.38 -8.25
CA ALA A 214 -6.84 13.33 -9.64
C ALA A 214 -6.80 11.89 -10.17
N GLY A 215 -6.43 10.91 -9.34
CA GLY A 215 -6.46 9.48 -9.68
C GLY A 215 -7.85 8.86 -9.60
N CYS A 216 -7.91 7.53 -9.76
CA CYS A 216 -9.18 6.79 -9.80
C CYS A 216 -9.78 6.46 -8.44
N PHE A 217 -8.96 6.30 -7.41
CA PHE A 217 -9.41 5.87 -6.09
C PHE A 217 -9.31 7.01 -5.10
N SER A 218 -10.22 7.06 -4.12
CA SER A 218 -10.29 8.11 -3.11
C SER A 218 -10.35 7.55 -1.70
N ARG A 219 -9.99 8.39 -0.71
CA ARG A 219 -10.07 8.05 0.72
C ARG A 219 -11.50 7.86 1.23
N ARG A 220 -12.47 8.55 0.61
CA ARG A 220 -13.91 8.39 0.92
C ARG A 220 -14.61 7.33 0.05
N GLY A 221 -13.92 6.85 -0.99
CA GLY A 221 -14.36 5.77 -1.85
C GLY A 221 -15.47 6.18 -2.82
N ASN A 222 -15.95 5.19 -3.57
CA ASN A 222 -17.14 5.24 -4.45
C ASN A 222 -18.41 4.82 -3.67
N ILE A 223 -18.47 5.13 -2.37
CA ILE A 223 -19.56 4.62 -1.52
C ILE A 223 -20.78 5.53 -1.62
N LEU A 224 -20.60 6.82 -1.90
CA LEU A 224 -21.71 7.74 -2.24
C LEU A 224 -21.68 8.09 -3.74
N PRO A 225 -22.82 8.49 -4.32
CA PRO A 225 -22.87 9.02 -5.68
C PRO A 225 -21.86 10.15 -5.91
N GLN A 226 -21.33 10.25 -7.12
CA GLN A 226 -20.50 11.37 -7.54
C GLN A 226 -21.33 12.65 -7.48
N GLY A 227 -20.76 13.74 -6.94
CA GLY A 227 -21.44 15.04 -6.84
C GLY A 227 -22.14 15.29 -5.50
N VAL A 228 -22.13 14.31 -4.57
CA VAL A 228 -22.39 14.63 -3.14
C VAL A 228 -21.24 15.49 -2.63
N ALA A 229 -21.54 16.56 -1.88
CA ALA A 229 -20.53 17.50 -1.39
C ALA A 229 -19.38 16.77 -0.66
N GLY A 230 -18.15 16.94 -1.16
CA GLY A 230 -16.97 16.25 -0.64
C GLY A 230 -16.90 14.76 -1.00
N ASN A 231 -17.55 14.32 -2.08
CA ASN A 231 -17.44 12.97 -2.64
C ASN A 231 -17.52 13.03 -4.18
N GLY A 232 -16.38 13.24 -4.82
CA GLY A 232 -16.26 13.45 -6.26
C GLY A 232 -15.00 12.82 -6.84
N GLY A 233 -14.85 12.87 -8.17
CA GLY A 233 -13.57 12.61 -8.84
C GLY A 233 -12.98 11.21 -8.78
N TYR A 234 -13.66 10.20 -8.25
CA TYR A 234 -13.22 8.82 -8.37
C TYR A 234 -13.69 8.18 -9.70
N CYS A 235 -13.07 7.07 -10.09
CA CYS A 235 -13.52 6.22 -11.19
C CYS A 235 -14.54 5.21 -10.65
N GLY A 236 -15.79 5.28 -11.13
CA GLY A 236 -16.84 4.35 -10.73
C GLY A 236 -16.81 3.05 -11.52
N LYS A 237 -16.30 3.09 -12.76
CA LYS A 237 -16.15 1.97 -13.70
C LYS A 237 -14.91 2.20 -14.56
N PHE A 238 -14.49 1.20 -15.33
CA PHE A 238 -13.35 1.33 -16.23
C PHE A 238 -13.47 2.46 -17.26
N GLY A 239 -14.69 2.72 -17.75
CA GLY A 239 -14.94 3.79 -18.71
C GLY A 239 -14.72 5.21 -18.18
N ASP A 240 -14.53 5.37 -16.86
CA ASP A 240 -14.26 6.68 -16.26
C ASP A 240 -12.75 7.02 -16.28
N VAL A 241 -11.90 6.10 -16.74
CA VAL A 241 -10.46 6.28 -16.93
C VAL A 241 -10.20 6.80 -18.35
N ALA A 242 -10.36 8.10 -18.54
CA ALA A 242 -10.28 8.74 -19.86
C ALA A 242 -8.89 8.65 -20.51
N ASP A 243 -7.81 8.63 -19.72
CA ASP A 243 -6.43 8.48 -20.22
C ASP A 243 -6.09 7.03 -20.64
N GLY A 244 -7.03 6.12 -20.40
CA GLY A 244 -6.94 4.70 -20.77
C GLY A 244 -6.40 3.83 -19.65
N LEU A 245 -6.97 2.63 -19.53
CA LEU A 245 -6.59 1.66 -18.49
C LEU A 245 -5.12 1.28 -18.53
N SER A 246 -4.50 1.22 -19.72
CA SER A 246 -3.09 0.86 -19.91
C SER A 246 -2.10 1.96 -19.52
N ASN A 247 -2.58 3.17 -19.19
CA ASN A 247 -1.73 4.32 -18.87
C ASN A 247 -1.99 4.88 -17.47
N THR A 248 -2.87 4.27 -16.68
CA THR A 248 -3.22 4.78 -15.35
C THR A 248 -2.80 3.78 -14.26
N ILE A 249 -2.00 4.24 -13.31
CA ILE A 249 -1.60 3.49 -12.13
C ILE A 249 -2.83 3.30 -11.24
N PHE A 250 -3.15 2.06 -10.90
CA PHE A 250 -4.22 1.73 -9.97
C PHE A 250 -3.69 1.52 -8.56
N MET A 251 -2.60 0.78 -8.41
CA MET A 251 -1.94 0.56 -7.12
C MET A 251 -0.44 0.40 -7.31
N GLY A 252 0.30 0.49 -6.21
CA GLY A 252 1.75 0.32 -6.22
C GLY A 252 2.31 -0.01 -4.86
N GLU A 253 3.60 -0.27 -4.83
CA GLU A 253 4.33 -0.66 -3.63
C GLU A 253 4.48 0.49 -2.62
N VAL A 254 4.43 0.13 -1.35
CA VAL A 254 4.70 1.01 -0.22
C VAL A 254 5.58 0.32 0.82
N ILE A 255 6.41 1.11 1.50
CA ILE A 255 7.09 0.68 2.73
C ILE A 255 6.24 1.15 3.91
N ALA A 256 5.54 0.21 4.55
CA ALA A 256 4.57 0.56 5.59
C ALA A 256 5.20 1.36 6.74
N SER A 257 6.40 0.98 7.17
CA SER A 257 7.11 1.65 8.28
C SER A 257 7.42 3.13 8.06
N TRP A 258 7.31 3.64 6.83
CA TRP A 258 7.62 5.01 6.45
C TRP A 258 6.36 5.89 6.27
N SER A 259 5.18 5.39 6.64
CA SER A 259 3.95 6.18 6.71
C SER A 259 3.18 5.85 7.98
N ALA A 260 2.80 6.89 8.74
CA ALA A 260 1.99 6.73 9.94
C ALA A 260 0.62 6.10 9.63
N HIS A 261 0.06 6.33 8.43
CA HIS A 261 -1.21 5.75 8.00
C HIS A 261 -1.05 4.30 7.55
N ALA A 262 0.02 3.96 6.82
CA ALA A 262 0.26 2.60 6.35
C ALA A 262 0.39 1.59 7.51
N LEU A 263 1.02 2.01 8.62
CA LEU A 263 1.23 1.20 9.81
C LEU A 263 -0.06 0.80 10.54
N THR A 264 -1.20 1.41 10.22
CA THR A 264 -2.46 1.14 10.93
C THR A 264 -3.06 -0.24 10.62
N GLY A 265 -2.59 -0.92 9.56
CA GLY A 265 -3.01 -2.27 9.18
C GLY A 265 -3.86 -2.30 7.91
N TRP A 266 -3.71 -3.36 7.10
CA TRP A 266 -4.15 -3.45 5.69
C TRP A 266 -5.64 -3.17 5.41
N SER A 267 -6.51 -3.31 6.40
CA SER A 267 -7.95 -3.08 6.25
C SER A 267 -8.42 -1.72 6.79
N HIS A 268 -7.56 -0.96 7.47
CA HIS A 268 -7.94 0.26 8.17
C HIS A 268 -8.32 1.36 7.19
N ALA A 269 -9.50 1.97 7.33
CA ALA A 269 -10.05 2.97 6.42
C ALA A 269 -9.22 4.26 6.38
N ASN A 270 -8.49 4.55 7.45
CA ASN A 270 -7.55 5.67 7.44
C ASN A 270 -6.18 5.29 6.85
N GLN A 271 -6.04 4.14 6.19
CA GLN A 271 -4.98 3.95 5.20
C GLN A 271 -5.35 4.80 3.99
N TRP A 272 -4.70 5.96 3.87
CA TRP A 272 -4.85 6.83 2.71
C TRP A 272 -4.30 6.11 1.48
N GLY A 273 -4.79 6.47 0.30
CA GLY A 273 -4.08 6.07 -0.91
C GLY A 273 -2.74 6.79 -1.02
N ARG A 274 -2.01 6.47 -2.07
CA ARG A 274 -0.70 7.08 -2.37
C ARG A 274 -0.79 8.08 -3.49
N PHE A 275 0.02 9.12 -3.37
CA PHE A 275 0.13 10.21 -4.32
C PHE A 275 1.34 10.01 -5.21
N THR A 276 1.23 10.50 -6.44
CA THR A 276 2.36 10.58 -7.38
C THR A 276 3.08 11.93 -7.31
N GLN A 277 2.61 12.88 -6.48
CA GLN A 277 3.19 14.23 -6.35
C GLN A 277 4.62 14.25 -5.79
N VAL A 278 4.96 13.20 -5.05
CA VAL A 278 6.24 13.01 -4.39
C VAL A 278 7.02 11.93 -5.14
N PRO A 279 8.33 12.11 -5.38
CA PRO A 279 9.13 11.11 -6.05
C PRO A 279 9.04 9.73 -5.40
N ILE A 280 9.11 8.69 -6.22
CA ILE A 280 9.21 7.30 -5.74
C ILE A 280 10.39 7.20 -4.77
N ASN A 281 10.22 6.48 -3.67
CA ASN A 281 11.25 6.30 -2.63
C ASN A 281 11.67 7.58 -1.89
N TRP A 282 10.88 8.66 -1.90
CA TRP A 282 11.15 9.80 -1.01
C TRP A 282 11.29 9.35 0.45
N ASP A 283 12.37 9.78 1.10
CA ASP A 283 12.75 9.29 2.42
C ASP A 283 11.87 9.88 3.50
N THR A 284 10.98 9.05 4.07
CA THR A 284 10.15 9.42 5.22
C THR A 284 10.36 8.49 6.40
N ARG A 285 11.61 8.08 6.66
CA ARG A 285 11.94 7.12 7.73
C ARG A 285 11.78 7.66 9.15
N PHE A 286 11.88 8.97 9.34
CA PHE A 286 11.87 9.57 10.67
C PHE A 286 10.48 9.51 11.28
N VAL A 287 10.38 9.22 12.58
CA VAL A 287 9.08 8.98 13.21
C VAL A 287 8.27 10.27 13.33
N ASP A 288 8.96 11.36 13.62
CA ASP A 288 8.39 12.67 13.91
C ASP A 288 9.31 13.83 13.47
N LEU A 289 8.80 15.06 13.60
CA LEU A 289 9.58 16.27 13.29
C LEU A 289 10.83 16.38 14.17
N ALA A 290 10.76 15.97 15.43
CA ALA A 290 11.88 16.04 16.37
C ALA A 290 13.04 15.13 15.92
N SER A 291 12.75 13.87 15.59
CA SER A 291 13.74 12.90 15.10
C SER A 291 14.30 13.28 13.74
N ALA A 292 13.48 13.85 12.86
CA ALA A 292 13.96 14.39 11.59
C ALA A 292 14.92 15.58 11.82
N THR A 293 14.53 16.54 12.65
CA THR A 293 15.35 17.73 12.96
C THR A 293 16.68 17.35 13.63
N ALA A 294 16.66 16.38 14.55
CA ALA A 294 17.88 15.86 15.18
C ALA A 294 18.87 15.24 14.17
N ALA A 295 18.37 14.75 13.03
CA ALA A 295 19.17 14.23 11.92
C ALA A 295 19.49 15.29 10.85
N GLY A 296 19.25 16.59 11.13
CA GLY A 296 19.46 17.68 10.18
C GLY A 296 18.51 17.68 8.99
N LYS A 297 17.33 17.04 9.13
CA LYS A 297 16.27 17.00 8.13
C LYS A 297 15.16 17.99 8.46
N THR A 298 14.21 18.13 7.53
CA THR A 298 12.99 18.92 7.73
C THR A 298 11.83 18.01 8.15
N GLY A 299 10.64 18.56 8.38
CA GLY A 299 9.47 17.71 8.59
C GLY A 299 8.99 16.98 7.32
N CYS A 300 9.53 17.27 6.13
CA CYS A 300 9.23 16.53 4.91
C CYS A 300 9.76 15.09 4.94
N GLU A 301 10.77 14.79 5.74
CA GLU A 301 11.34 13.45 5.89
C GLU A 301 10.73 12.68 7.07
N ALA A 302 9.74 13.24 7.75
CA ALA A 302 9.04 12.59 8.84
C ALA A 302 7.79 11.85 8.35
N ARG A 303 7.62 10.58 8.74
CA ARG A 303 6.45 9.76 8.40
C ARG A 303 5.13 10.28 8.97
N CYS A 304 5.17 11.22 9.92
CA CYS A 304 3.99 11.91 10.44
C CYS A 304 3.46 13.00 9.49
N ASN A 305 4.22 13.36 8.45
CA ASN A 305 3.79 14.31 7.44
C ASN A 305 3.03 13.56 6.34
N TRP A 306 1.73 13.81 6.24
CA TRP A 306 0.85 13.06 5.34
C TRP A 306 1.01 13.42 3.86
N ASN A 307 1.73 14.49 3.54
CA ASN A 307 1.95 14.90 2.16
C ASN A 307 3.15 14.17 1.55
N SER A 308 4.25 14.05 2.29
CA SER A 308 5.47 13.38 1.82
C SER A 308 5.49 11.87 2.09
N ALA A 309 4.87 11.43 3.19
CA ALA A 309 4.88 10.02 3.59
C ALA A 309 3.98 9.15 2.72
N GLU A 310 2.92 9.73 2.16
CA GLU A 310 1.94 9.03 1.33
C GLU A 310 2.37 8.94 -0.15
N GLY A 311 3.68 8.94 -0.44
CA GLY A 311 4.22 8.57 -1.74
C GLY A 311 4.44 7.06 -1.88
N PHE A 312 4.55 6.57 -3.12
CA PHE A 312 4.92 5.17 -3.39
C PHE A 312 6.40 4.89 -3.12
N LYS A 313 6.70 3.73 -2.55
CA LYS A 313 8.03 3.36 -2.07
C LYS A 313 8.24 1.85 -2.11
N SER A 314 9.45 1.40 -2.39
CA SER A 314 9.80 -0.03 -2.43
C SER A 314 11.21 -0.27 -1.90
N ARG A 315 11.45 -1.50 -1.43
CA ARG A 315 12.78 -1.99 -1.05
C ARG A 315 13.60 -2.45 -2.25
N HIS A 316 12.97 -2.60 -3.42
CA HIS A 316 13.66 -2.98 -4.64
C HIS A 316 14.60 -1.87 -5.11
N THR A 317 15.77 -2.27 -5.62
CA THR A 317 16.75 -1.33 -6.14
C THR A 317 16.22 -0.58 -7.36
N GLY A 318 16.25 0.74 -7.32
CA GLY A 318 16.06 1.61 -8.48
C GLY A 318 14.61 1.98 -8.82
N GLY A 319 13.61 1.58 -8.02
CA GLY A 319 12.21 1.85 -8.36
C GLY A 319 11.21 1.05 -7.54
N ALA A 320 9.97 1.02 -8.00
CA ALA A 320 8.86 0.30 -7.37
C ALA A 320 7.97 -0.39 -8.41
N GLN A 321 7.27 -1.44 -7.99
CA GLN A 321 6.27 -2.11 -8.83
C GLN A 321 4.91 -1.42 -8.72
N PHE A 322 4.20 -1.37 -9.84
CA PHE A 322 2.88 -0.77 -9.95
C PHE A 322 1.98 -1.67 -10.79
N VAL A 323 0.72 -1.81 -10.37
CA VAL A 323 -0.32 -2.39 -11.20
C VAL A 323 -1.07 -1.27 -11.92
N ILE A 324 -1.21 -1.44 -13.22
CA ILE A 324 -1.87 -0.50 -14.13
C ILE A 324 -3.34 -0.90 -14.27
N GLY A 325 -4.20 0.02 -14.73
CA GLY A 325 -5.64 -0.18 -14.82
C GLY A 325 -6.07 -1.38 -15.67
N ASP A 326 -5.28 -1.77 -16.66
CA ASP A 326 -5.48 -2.98 -17.48
C ASP A 326 -5.05 -4.29 -16.79
N GLY A 327 -4.55 -4.19 -15.56
CA GLY A 327 -4.06 -5.29 -14.74
C GLY A 327 -2.64 -5.75 -15.07
N SER A 328 -1.92 -5.08 -15.98
CA SER A 328 -0.49 -5.29 -16.19
C SER A 328 0.32 -4.76 -14.99
N VAL A 329 1.54 -5.27 -14.79
CA VAL A 329 2.43 -4.84 -13.70
C VAL A 329 3.72 -4.32 -14.31
N HIS A 330 4.08 -3.09 -13.95
CA HIS A 330 5.24 -2.39 -14.46
C HIS A 330 6.15 -1.96 -13.32
N PHE A 331 7.45 -2.10 -13.54
CA PHE A 331 8.45 -1.49 -12.68
C PHE A 331 8.74 -0.09 -13.17
N LEU A 332 8.48 0.92 -12.35
CA LEU A 332 8.82 2.30 -12.67
C LEU A 332 10.11 2.69 -11.94
N SER A 333 11.04 3.25 -12.71
CA SER A 333 12.29 3.79 -12.18
C SER A 333 12.00 4.91 -11.19
N GLN A 334 12.74 4.97 -10.09
CA GLN A 334 12.66 6.11 -9.17
C GLN A 334 13.19 7.42 -9.78
N ASN A 335 13.89 7.33 -10.91
CA ASN A 335 14.40 8.47 -11.67
C ASN A 335 13.47 8.88 -12.82
N ILE A 336 12.27 8.29 -12.92
CA ILE A 336 11.26 8.69 -13.91
C ILE A 336 11.02 10.21 -13.84
N ASP A 337 10.83 10.85 -15.00
CA ASP A 337 10.41 12.25 -15.03
C ASP A 337 9.12 12.41 -14.21
N LEU A 338 9.14 13.39 -13.32
CA LEU A 338 8.07 13.56 -12.34
C LEU A 338 6.75 13.98 -12.98
N ILE A 339 6.78 14.71 -14.11
CA ILE A 339 5.57 15.08 -14.83
C ILE A 339 4.96 13.82 -15.44
N ASN A 340 5.76 12.98 -16.10
CA ASN A 340 5.29 11.71 -16.63
C ASN A 340 4.76 10.76 -15.54
N TYR A 341 5.40 10.73 -14.36
CA TYR A 341 4.89 9.98 -13.22
C TYR A 341 3.53 10.50 -12.71
N ASN A 342 3.35 11.83 -12.69
CA ASN A 342 2.06 12.43 -12.35
C ASN A 342 0.97 12.10 -13.37
N ARG A 343 1.30 12.11 -14.67
CA ARG A 343 0.37 11.72 -15.74
C ARG A 343 -0.08 10.27 -15.59
N LEU A 344 0.85 9.36 -15.34
CA LEU A 344 0.54 7.96 -15.03
C LEU A 344 -0.37 7.81 -13.78
N GLY A 345 -0.30 8.73 -12.82
CA GLY A 345 -1.18 8.73 -11.66
C GLY A 345 -2.58 9.31 -11.93
N ALA A 346 -2.75 10.10 -12.98
CA ALA A 346 -4.01 10.74 -13.33
C ALA A 346 -4.93 9.79 -14.11
N LYS A 347 -6.24 9.99 -13.96
CA LYS A 347 -7.26 9.23 -14.70
C LYS A 347 -7.73 9.91 -15.99
N ALA A 348 -7.56 11.24 -16.09
CA ALA A 348 -8.17 12.08 -17.10
C ALA A 348 -7.48 13.45 -17.22
N ASP A 349 -6.18 13.48 -17.52
CA ASP A 349 -5.43 14.69 -17.83
C ASP A 349 -5.34 15.00 -19.34
N GLY A 350 -5.66 14.02 -20.19
CA GLY A 350 -5.65 14.14 -21.64
C GLY A 350 -4.26 14.37 -22.25
N GLN A 351 -3.19 14.10 -21.51
CA GLN A 351 -1.81 14.31 -21.95
C GLN A 351 -1.12 12.99 -22.31
N PRO A 352 -0.23 12.98 -23.32
CA PRO A 352 0.53 11.78 -23.64
C PRO A 352 1.56 11.47 -22.53
N VAL A 353 1.75 10.18 -22.26
CA VAL A 353 2.81 9.66 -21.39
C VAL A 353 3.99 9.21 -22.25
N THR A 354 5.20 9.69 -21.94
CA THR A 354 6.45 9.13 -22.48
C THR A 354 7.22 8.42 -21.36
N LEU A 355 7.64 7.17 -21.58
CA LEU A 355 8.35 6.34 -20.59
C LEU A 355 9.89 6.40 -20.73
N GLU A 356 10.43 7.45 -21.36
CA GLU A 356 11.86 7.59 -21.66
C GLU A 356 12.72 7.88 -20.43
#